data_AF-A0A4U7DG39-F1
#
_entry.id   AF-A0A4U7DG39-F1
#
_cell.length_a   1.000
_cell.length_b   1.000
_cell.length_c   1.000
_cell.angle_alpha   90.00
_cell.angle_beta   90.00
_cell.angle_gamma   90.00
#
_symmetry.space_group_name_H-M   'P 1'
#
loop_
_entity.id
_entity.type
_entity.pdbx_description
1 polymer ?
#
loop_
_entity_poly.entity_id
_entity_poly.type
_entity_poly.pdbx_seq_one_letter_code
_entity_poly.pdbx_strand_id
1 'polypeptide(L)'
;EAIREYIEETADSETFQELVATKYYDGQLEFETVKQLVGAETAQRLRLLKADLEAEPLDLAAPTDVNIYGGDATTVDTADGDER
;
A
#
# COMPACT_ATOMS: atom_id res chain seq x y z
N GLU A 1 18.51 -25.15 7.16
CA GLU A 1 17.78 -23.91 7.54
C GLU A 1 18.34 -22.62 6.96
N ALA A 2 19.55 -22.17 7.33
CA ALA A 2 19.96 -20.76 7.22
C ALA A 2 19.81 -20.08 5.84
N ILE A 3 20.03 -20.82 4.74
CA ILE A 3 19.88 -20.26 3.39
C ILE A 3 18.40 -20.01 3.05
N ARG A 4 17.48 -20.86 3.51
CA ARG A 4 16.04 -20.66 3.28
C ARG A 4 15.53 -19.46 4.08
N GLU A 5 15.92 -19.38 5.34
CA GLU A 5 15.56 -18.27 6.23
C GLU A 5 16.06 -16.92 5.70
N TYR A 6 17.30 -16.84 5.21
CA TYR A 6 17.83 -15.63 4.58
C TYR A 6 17.09 -15.22 3.29
N ILE A 7 16.66 -16.20 2.48
CA ILE A 7 15.90 -15.94 1.25
C ILE A 7 14.49 -15.44 1.59
N GLU A 8 13.84 -16.06 2.58
CA GLU A 8 12.53 -15.62 3.08
C GLU A 8 12.63 -14.20 3.66
N GLU A 9 13.62 -13.92 4.52
CA GLU A 9 13.86 -12.59 5.10
C GLU A 9 14.11 -11.52 4.02
N THR A 10 14.86 -11.86 2.97
CA THR A 10 15.12 -10.94 1.86
C THR A 10 13.84 -10.69 1.04
N ALA A 11 13.03 -11.72 0.80
CA ALA A 11 11.76 -11.60 0.09
C ALA A 11 10.72 -10.79 0.88
N ASP A 12 10.77 -10.87 2.22
CA ASP A 12 9.94 -10.08 3.13
C ASP A 12 10.47 -8.65 3.38
N SER A 13 11.65 -8.31 2.86
CA SER A 13 12.21 -6.98 3.03
C SER A 13 11.41 -5.93 2.22
N GLU A 14 11.00 -4.86 2.90
CA GLU A 14 10.17 -3.79 2.31
C GLU A 14 10.84 -3.16 1.07
N THR A 15 12.15 -2.90 1.13
CA THR A 15 12.91 -2.28 0.02
C THR A 15 13.00 -3.19 -1.21
N PHE A 16 13.09 -4.51 -1.01
CA PHE A 16 13.07 -5.46 -2.12
C PHE A 16 11.69 -5.55 -2.75
N GLN A 17 10.63 -5.65 -1.93
CA GLN A 17 9.25 -5.70 -2.43
C GLN A 17 8.88 -4.41 -3.17
N GLU A 18 9.31 -3.24 -2.70
CA GLU A 18 9.11 -1.95 -3.37
C GLU A 18 9.78 -1.92 -4.75
N LEU A 19 11.02 -2.40 -4.86
CA LEU A 19 11.72 -2.49 -6.13
C LEU A 19 11.00 -3.44 -7.10
N VAL A 20 10.58 -4.62 -6.63
CA VAL A 20 9.82 -5.59 -7.45
C VAL A 20 8.49 -5.00 -7.90
N ALA A 21 7.76 -4.32 -7.01
CA ALA A 21 6.49 -3.67 -7.31
C ALA A 21 6.65 -2.58 -8.39
N THR A 22 7.63 -1.69 -8.23
CA THR A 22 7.95 -0.64 -9.22
C THR A 22 8.16 -1.24 -10.60
N LYS A 23 9.03 -2.27 -10.69
CA LYS A 23 9.32 -2.96 -11.95
C LYS A 23 8.09 -3.68 -12.54
N TYR A 24 7.24 -4.26 -11.69
CA TYR A 24 6.02 -4.93 -12.12
C TYR A 24 4.97 -3.95 -12.67
N TYR A 25 4.77 -2.82 -11.99
CA TYR A 25 3.85 -1.76 -12.43
C TYR A 25 4.31 -1.14 -13.75
N ASP A 26 5.62 -0.91 -13.90
CA ASP A 26 6.23 -0.45 -15.16
C ASP A 26 6.19 -1.48 -16.32
N GLY A 27 5.68 -2.70 -16.07
CA GLY A 27 5.63 -3.77 -17.07
C GLY A 27 7.00 -4.38 -17.40
N GLN A 28 8.00 -4.17 -16.55
CA GLN A 28 9.36 -4.70 -16.71
C GLN A 28 9.51 -6.11 -16.13
N LEU A 29 8.54 -6.57 -15.35
CA LEU A 29 8.48 -7.94 -14.82
C LEU A 29 7.15 -8.60 -15.16
N GLU A 30 7.23 -9.86 -15.57
CA GLU A 30 6.08 -10.73 -15.72
C GLU A 30 5.57 -11.23 -14.36
N PHE A 31 4.28 -11.50 -14.26
CA PHE A 31 3.64 -11.93 -13.01
C PHE A 31 4.27 -13.21 -12.42
N GLU A 32 4.66 -14.17 -13.27
CA GLU A 32 5.31 -15.41 -12.80
C GLU A 32 6.71 -15.15 -12.21
N THR A 33 7.41 -14.11 -12.69
CA THR A 33 8.70 -13.70 -12.12
C THR A 33 8.48 -13.05 -10.76
N VAL A 34 7.49 -12.17 -10.63
CA VAL A 34 7.12 -11.54 -9.34
C VAL A 34 6.78 -12.61 -8.30
N LYS A 35 6.02 -13.63 -8.70
CA LYS A 35 5.65 -14.76 -7.83
C LYS A 35 6.86 -15.52 -7.26
N GLN A 36 7.92 -15.65 -8.05
CA GLN A 36 9.16 -16.30 -7.61
C GLN A 36 9.99 -15.41 -6.66
N LEU A 37 9.88 -14.09 -6.78
CA LEU A 37 10.66 -13.14 -5.98
C LEU A 37 10.01 -12.86 -4.62
N VAL A 38 8.69 -12.64 -4.58
CA VAL A 38 7.98 -12.19 -3.36
C VAL A 38 6.95 -13.19 -2.84
N GLY A 39 6.85 -14.37 -3.46
CA GLY A 39 5.85 -15.38 -3.13
C GLY A 39 4.48 -15.12 -3.76
N ALA A 40 3.61 -16.13 -3.67
CA ALA A 40 2.31 -16.12 -4.34
C ALA A 40 1.32 -15.10 -3.79
N GLU A 41 1.29 -14.94 -2.47
CA GLU A 41 0.39 -14.02 -1.80
C GLU A 41 0.71 -12.57 -2.16
N THR A 42 1.95 -12.14 -1.95
CA THR A 42 2.40 -10.78 -2.25
C THR A 42 2.26 -10.47 -3.73
N ALA A 43 2.63 -11.40 -4.62
CA ALA A 43 2.44 -11.21 -6.06
C ALA A 43 0.96 -11.01 -6.42
N GLN A 44 0.05 -11.78 -5.84
CA GLN A 44 -1.38 -11.64 -6.11
C GLN A 44 -1.94 -10.29 -5.61
N ARG A 45 -1.47 -9.79 -4.46
CA ARG A 45 -1.80 -8.44 -3.97
C ARG A 45 -1.34 -7.36 -4.95
N LEU A 46 -0.09 -7.45 -5.43
CA LEU A 46 0.45 -6.53 -6.44
C LEU A 46 -0.35 -6.56 -7.74
N ARG A 47 -0.78 -7.75 -8.20
CA ARG A 47 -1.61 -7.89 -9.41
C ARG A 47 -2.98 -7.23 -9.27
N LEU A 48 -3.63 -7.40 -8.12
CA LEU A 48 -4.93 -6.76 -7.87
C LEU A 48 -4.79 -5.24 -7.83
N LEU A 49 -3.75 -4.74 -7.15
CA LEU A 49 -3.47 -3.31 -7.10
C LEU A 49 -3.11 -2.74 -8.48
N LYS A 50 -2.31 -3.44 -9.29
CA LYS A 50 -2.03 -3.04 -10.68
C LYS A 50 -3.31 -2.92 -11.50
N ALA A 51 -4.20 -3.91 -11.40
CA ALA A 51 -5.47 -3.90 -12.12
C ALA A 51 -6.38 -2.72 -11.67
N ASP A 52 -6.35 -2.36 -10.39
CA ASP A 52 -7.07 -1.20 -9.85
C ASP A 52 -6.47 0.12 -10.37
N LEU A 53 -5.14 0.24 -10.39
CA LEU A 53 -4.43 1.42 -10.91
C LEU A 53 -4.60 1.62 -12.42
N GLU A 54 -4.70 0.52 -13.18
CA GLU A 54 -4.93 0.55 -14.63
C GLU A 54 -6.42 0.67 -14.99
N ALA A 55 -7.32 0.51 -14.02
CA ALA A 55 -8.74 0.72 -14.24
C ALA A 55 -9.07 2.20 -14.49
N GLU A 56 -10.23 2.45 -15.06
CA GLU A 56 -10.71 3.80 -15.27
C GLU A 56 -10.87 4.50 -13.90
N PRO A 57 -10.33 5.73 -13.75
CA PRO A 57 -10.54 6.51 -12.55
C PRO A 57 -12.03 6.68 -12.27
N LEU A 58 -12.38 6.74 -10.98
CA LEU A 58 -13.75 7.06 -10.59
C LEU A 58 -14.15 8.43 -11.16
N ASP A 59 -15.33 8.50 -11.77
CA ASP A 59 -15.95 9.75 -12.23
C ASP A 59 -16.45 10.56 -11.03
N LEU A 60 -15.49 11.15 -10.31
CA LEU A 60 -15.75 11.99 -9.15
C LEU A 60 -15.88 13.43 -9.60
N ALA A 61 -16.96 14.07 -9.17
CA ALA A 61 -17.09 15.52 -9.31
C ALA A 61 -15.93 16.21 -8.58
N ALA A 62 -15.47 17.33 -9.16
CA ALA A 62 -14.47 18.16 -8.49
C ALA A 62 -14.96 18.53 -7.08
N PRO A 63 -14.06 18.54 -6.08
CA PRO A 63 -14.44 18.92 -4.73
C PRO A 63 -14.99 20.34 -4.75
N THR A 64 -16.18 20.52 -4.17
CA THR A 64 -16.73 21.84 -3.90
C THR A 64 -16.05 22.45 -2.69
N ASP A 65 -15.89 23.76 -2.65
CA ASP A 65 -15.37 24.52 -1.51
C ASP A 65 -16.40 24.62 -0.37
N VAL A 66 -16.88 23.45 0.09
CA VAL A 66 -17.78 23.31 1.22
C VAL A 66 -16.93 23.00 2.44
N ASN A 67 -17.06 23.83 3.47
CA ASN A 67 -16.52 23.49 4.77
C ASN A 67 -17.35 22.36 5.40
N ILE A 68 -16.93 21.10 5.16
CA ILE A 68 -17.56 19.89 5.71
C ILE A 68 -17.61 19.93 7.24
N TYR A 69 -16.65 20.63 7.86
CA TYR A 69 -16.52 20.80 9.31
C TYR A 69 -17.03 22.16 9.79
N GLY A 70 -17.77 22.91 8.97
CA GLY A 70 -18.21 24.28 9.27
C GLY A 70 -19.39 24.38 10.23
N GLY A 71 -19.87 23.25 10.76
CA GLY A 71 -20.83 23.23 11.86
C GLY A 71 -20.16 23.52 13.20
N ASP A 72 -20.93 23.38 14.29
CA ASP A 72 -20.39 23.40 15.66
C ASP A 72 -19.50 22.17 15.87
N ALA A 73 -18.23 22.26 15.43
CA ALA A 73 -17.22 21.26 15.71
C ALA A 73 -17.10 21.12 17.23
N THR A 74 -17.49 19.96 17.75
CA THR A 74 -17.33 19.67 19.17
C THR A 74 -15.84 19.49 19.46
N THR A 75 -15.27 20.40 20.24
CA THR A 75 -13.94 20.20 20.81
C THR A 75 -14.07 19.21 21.96
N VAL A 76 -13.25 18.17 21.95
CA VAL A 76 -13.14 17.27 23.11
C VAL A 76 -12.12 17.88 24.07
N ASP A 77 -12.53 18.15 25.30
CA ASP A 77 -11.59 18.51 26.37
C ASP A 77 -10.69 17.31 26.67
N THR A 78 -9.46 17.34 26.15
CA THR A 78 -8.38 16.48 26.62
C THR A 78 -7.85 17.12 27.92
N ALA A 79 -8.65 17.06 28.98
CA ALA A 79 -8.13 17.38 30.31
C ALA A 79 -6.92 16.48 30.53
N ASP A 80 -5.73 17.10 30.61
CA ASP A 80 -4.44 16.47 30.87
C ASP A 80 -4.52 15.67 32.16
N GLY A 81 -4.89 14.39 32.03
CA GLY A 81 -4.88 13.43 33.10
C GLY A 81 -3.53 12.73 33.14
N ASP A 82 -2.45 13.44 33.49
CA ASP A 82 -1.24 12.87 34.14
C ASP A 82 -0.23 13.97 34.56
N GLU A 83 -0.60 14.88 35.45
CA GLU A 83 0.42 15.54 36.28
C GLU A 83 0.75 14.59 37.46
N ARG A 84 1.85 13.85 37.29
CA ARG A 84 2.47 12.97 38.29
C ARG A 84 2.88 13.72 39.56
#